data_AF-A0A7C0Y4T4-F1
#
_entry.id   AF-A0A7C0Y4T4-F1
#
_cell.length_a   1.000
_cell.length_b   1.000
_cell.length_c   1.000
_cell.angle_alpha   90.00
_cell.angle_beta   90.00
_cell.angle_gamma   90.00
#
_symmetry.space_group_name_H-M   'P 1'
#
loop_
_entity.id
_entity.type
_entity.pdbx_description
1 polymer ?
#
loop_
_entity_poly.entity_id
_entity_poly.type
_entity_poly.pdbx_seq_one_letter_code
_entity_poly.pdbx_strand_id
1 'polypeptide(L)'
;MKLIFWPTYPDLNLSYFEELIQKNAQELILARKLAEEVSMFSGRPVLTLHNATLGAPSGWGIPDFNFQLKEIYPLWQNKVWYFLKQFKEKLKKNAEILTQIWLKRMVEDKKWNFYLKNRYLQEKYRLLNYFPLLIAILKTNKIFLKKGNLGLVVPFIDKFIRSSLGAKDIEYFKLFLKFIFSEVPETIVLFFDETTHPNGPTLKLAITTLKKDIQWIKGLGVYGKGETVNSETIVKLIPKYQVFFISLLSDKDRPYSWWEIRLYYPKGYHPAWRDGLFQLFSGTQVSFLTQSEKREEIITDKGPMLLGVYFRFRLKQLSYTPISSDPFWCFYETLANLT
;
A
#
# COMPACT_ATOMS: atom_id res chain seq x y z
N MET A 1 -3.31 23.95 -0.92
CA MET A 1 -3.91 23.69 0.40
C MET A 1 -2.80 23.67 1.42
N LYS A 2 -2.90 24.51 2.45
CA LYS A 2 -1.88 24.69 3.49
C LYS A 2 -2.52 24.42 4.85
N LEU A 3 -1.85 23.67 5.71
CA LEU A 3 -2.24 23.50 7.10
C LEU A 3 -2.04 24.84 7.85
N ILE A 4 -3.09 25.31 8.52
CA ILE A 4 -3.09 26.53 9.33
C ILE A 4 -3.04 26.19 10.82
N PHE A 5 -3.76 25.15 11.24
CA PHE A 5 -3.84 24.78 12.64
C PHE A 5 -4.18 23.31 12.81
N TRP A 6 -3.53 22.66 13.78
CA TRP A 6 -3.85 21.31 14.21
C TRP A 6 -4.27 21.34 15.68
N PRO A 7 -5.58 21.25 16.01
CA PRO A 7 -6.10 21.38 17.37
C PRO A 7 -5.45 20.47 18.42
N THR A 8 -5.11 19.24 18.04
CA THR A 8 -4.48 18.27 18.95
C THR A 8 -3.02 18.60 19.25
N TYR A 9 -2.34 19.33 18.34
CA TYR A 9 -0.97 19.79 18.52
C TYR A 9 -0.88 21.30 18.17
N PRO A 10 -1.45 22.17 19.02
CA PRO A 10 -1.54 23.61 18.72
C PRO A 10 -0.17 24.31 18.72
N ASP A 11 0.83 23.67 19.33
CA ASP A 11 2.23 24.09 19.43
C ASP A 11 3.13 23.47 18.34
N LEU A 12 2.56 22.66 17.43
CA LEU A 12 3.34 22.03 16.37
C LEU A 12 3.93 23.08 15.43
N ASN A 13 5.24 23.02 15.21
CA ASN A 13 5.86 23.77 14.12
C ASN A 13 5.37 23.22 12.77
N LEU A 14 4.42 23.94 12.16
CA LEU A 14 3.79 23.54 10.90
C LEU A 14 4.75 23.55 9.72
N SER A 15 5.76 24.41 9.73
CA SER A 15 6.80 24.43 8.67
C SER A 15 7.63 23.16 8.72
N TYR A 16 8.04 22.74 9.92
CA TYR A 16 8.76 21.49 10.09
C TYR A 16 7.89 20.27 9.76
N PHE A 17 6.61 20.28 10.14
CA PHE A 17 5.69 19.21 9.73
C PHE A 17 5.55 19.13 8.20
N GLU A 18 5.49 20.26 7.51
CA GLU A 18 5.48 20.29 6.05
C GLU A 18 6.77 19.71 5.44
N GLU A 19 7.93 19.97 6.04
CA GLU A 19 9.20 19.33 5.64
C GLU A 19 9.14 17.81 5.78
N LEU A 20 8.54 17.28 6.85
CA LEU A 20 8.32 15.83 7.02
C LEU A 20 7.41 15.27 5.92
N ILE A 21 6.33 15.97 5.55
CA ILE A 21 5.45 15.55 4.45
C ILE A 21 6.21 15.54 3.11
N GLN A 22 7.05 16.55 2.86
CA GLN A 22 7.89 16.59 1.65
C GLN A 22 8.85 15.42 1.57
N LYS A 23 9.51 15.07 2.68
CA LYS A 23 10.37 13.88 2.75
C LYS A 23 9.57 12.59 2.55
N ASN A 24 8.37 12.49 3.10
CA ASN A 24 7.51 11.33 2.86
C ASN A 24 7.06 11.25 1.39
N ALA A 25 6.78 12.38 0.73
CA ALA A 25 6.47 12.41 -0.70
C ALA A 25 7.66 11.93 -1.56
N GLN A 26 8.90 12.13 -1.11
CA GLN A 26 10.07 11.54 -1.77
C GLN A 26 10.05 10.01 -1.71
N GLU A 27 9.57 9.40 -0.61
CA GLU A 27 9.38 7.95 -0.53
C GLU A 27 8.36 7.44 -1.55
N LEU A 28 7.24 8.16 -1.73
CA LEU A 28 6.22 7.85 -2.75
C LEU A 28 6.84 7.84 -4.15
N ILE A 29 7.66 8.84 -4.47
CA ILE A 29 8.36 8.95 -5.76
C ILE A 29 9.31 7.77 -5.95
N LEU A 30 10.10 7.42 -4.93
CA LEU A 30 11.06 6.32 -4.99
C LEU A 30 10.36 4.96 -5.14
N ALA A 31 9.28 4.72 -4.39
CA ALA A 31 8.49 3.50 -4.48
C ALA A 31 7.86 3.33 -5.86
N ARG A 32 7.26 4.41 -6.39
CA ARG A 32 6.72 4.47 -7.75
C ARG A 32 7.78 4.13 -8.78
N LYS A 33 8.89 4.87 -8.77
CA LYS A 33 9.99 4.70 -9.75
C LYS A 33 10.53 3.28 -9.73
N LEU A 34 10.79 2.73 -8.55
CA LEU A 34 11.25 1.36 -8.39
C LEU A 34 10.26 0.36 -9.00
N ALA A 35 8.97 0.49 -8.70
CA ALA A 35 7.94 -0.42 -9.21
C ALA A 35 7.76 -0.33 -10.73
N GLU A 36 7.76 0.89 -11.28
CA GLU A 36 7.67 1.15 -12.72
C GLU A 36 8.86 0.54 -13.47
N GLU A 37 10.08 0.80 -12.99
CA GLU A 37 11.31 0.25 -13.57
C GLU A 37 11.35 -1.28 -13.49
N VAL A 38 10.97 -1.87 -12.35
CA VAL A 38 10.87 -3.34 -12.24
C VAL A 38 9.87 -3.89 -13.23
N SER A 39 8.70 -3.27 -13.40
CA SER A 39 7.70 -3.73 -14.37
C SER A 39 8.22 -3.63 -15.81
N MET A 40 8.82 -2.48 -16.16
CA MET A 40 9.39 -2.22 -17.47
C MET A 40 10.52 -3.19 -17.82
N PHE A 41 11.51 -3.35 -16.95
CA PHE A 41 12.68 -4.19 -17.21
C PHE A 41 12.38 -5.69 -17.16
N SER A 42 11.38 -6.10 -16.38
CA SER A 42 10.98 -7.51 -16.33
C SER A 42 9.95 -7.91 -17.37
N GLY A 43 9.24 -6.94 -17.97
CA GLY A 43 8.07 -7.18 -18.81
C GLY A 43 6.92 -7.88 -18.07
N ARG A 44 6.86 -7.75 -16.75
CA ARG A 44 5.89 -8.45 -15.88
C ARG A 44 4.99 -7.46 -15.12
N PRO A 45 3.74 -7.86 -14.82
CA PRO A 45 2.87 -7.08 -13.96
C PRO A 45 3.49 -6.92 -12.58
N VAL A 46 3.53 -5.68 -12.07
CA VAL A 46 3.98 -5.40 -10.70
C VAL A 46 2.78 -5.05 -9.83
N LEU A 47 2.60 -5.80 -8.75
CA LEU A 47 1.64 -5.54 -7.70
C LEU A 47 2.39 -4.97 -6.49
N THR A 48 2.11 -3.72 -6.13
CA THR A 48 2.71 -3.11 -4.93
C THR A 48 1.75 -3.23 -3.76
N LEU A 49 2.23 -3.80 -2.66
CA LEU A 49 1.46 -3.97 -1.43
C LEU A 49 1.98 -3.00 -0.38
N HIS A 50 1.05 -2.27 0.23
CA HIS A 50 1.33 -1.19 1.17
C HIS A 50 0.59 -1.47 2.46
N ASN A 51 1.33 -1.73 3.53
CA ASN A 51 0.70 -2.15 4.78
C ASN A 51 0.18 -0.95 5.57
N ALA A 52 -1.13 -0.76 5.61
CA ALA A 52 -1.78 0.36 6.30
C ALA A 52 -1.39 0.46 7.79
N THR A 53 -1.18 -0.69 8.45
CA THR A 53 -0.78 -0.72 9.87
C THR A 53 0.65 -0.30 10.14
N LEU A 54 1.46 -0.27 9.09
CA LEU A 54 2.87 0.15 9.11
C LEU A 54 3.02 1.52 8.45
N GLY A 55 1.95 2.33 8.49
CA GLY A 55 2.02 3.72 8.06
C GLY A 55 2.52 3.91 6.64
N ALA A 56 2.19 3.00 5.70
CA ALA A 56 2.70 2.98 4.32
C ALA A 56 1.76 3.67 3.31
N PRO A 57 1.83 5.01 3.12
CA PRO A 57 1.15 5.79 2.11
C PRO A 57 1.79 5.70 0.72
N SER A 58 2.91 4.99 0.51
CA SER A 58 3.57 5.02 -0.80
C SER A 58 2.67 4.54 -1.95
N GLY A 59 1.65 3.74 -1.65
CA GLY A 59 0.59 3.36 -2.59
C GLY A 59 -0.20 4.53 -3.17
N TRP A 60 -0.36 5.64 -2.44
CA TRP A 60 -0.97 6.86 -2.96
C TRP A 60 -0.11 7.59 -3.99
N GLY A 61 1.19 7.25 -4.07
CA GLY A 61 2.14 7.81 -5.04
C GLY A 61 1.98 7.25 -6.45
N ILE A 62 1.30 6.11 -6.62
CA ILE A 62 1.12 5.46 -7.92
C ILE A 62 0.01 6.16 -8.72
N PRO A 63 0.30 6.64 -9.95
CA PRO A 63 -0.68 7.34 -10.78
C PRO A 63 -1.73 6.38 -11.36
N ASP A 64 -2.80 6.94 -11.91
CA ASP A 64 -3.86 6.15 -12.52
C ASP A 64 -3.40 5.36 -13.76
N PHE A 65 -4.21 4.38 -14.16
CA PHE A 65 -3.88 3.51 -15.29
C PHE A 65 -3.86 4.26 -16.63
N ASN A 66 -4.62 5.35 -16.79
CA ASN A 66 -4.60 6.16 -18.00
C ASN A 66 -3.26 6.90 -18.15
N PHE A 67 -2.76 7.46 -17.06
CA PHE A 67 -1.45 8.10 -16.99
C PHE A 67 -0.33 7.11 -17.28
N GLN A 68 -0.41 5.88 -16.72
CA GLN A 68 0.60 4.84 -16.94
C GLN A 68 0.58 4.30 -18.38
N LEU A 69 -0.61 4.02 -18.94
CA LEU A 69 -0.76 3.32 -20.23
C LEU A 69 -0.93 4.24 -21.44
N LYS A 70 -1.24 5.52 -21.23
CA LYS A 70 -1.41 6.54 -22.26
C LYS A 70 -2.37 6.04 -23.36
N GLU A 71 -1.95 6.09 -24.62
CA GLU A 71 -2.75 5.72 -25.80
C GLU A 71 -3.30 4.28 -25.77
N ILE A 72 -2.67 3.37 -25.03
CA ILE A 72 -3.09 1.98 -24.92
C ILE A 72 -4.25 1.80 -23.93
N TYR A 73 -4.47 2.79 -23.05
CA TYR A 73 -5.42 2.71 -21.94
C TYR A 73 -6.84 2.29 -22.37
N PRO A 74 -7.48 2.88 -23.40
CA PRO A 74 -8.86 2.51 -23.76
C PRO A 74 -8.98 1.03 -24.19
N LEU A 75 -8.00 0.54 -24.96
CA LEU A 75 -7.96 -0.85 -25.39
C LEU A 75 -7.71 -1.79 -24.21
N TRP A 76 -6.81 -1.42 -23.31
CA TRP A 76 -6.53 -2.18 -22.10
C TRP A 76 -7.77 -2.26 -21.20
N GLN A 77 -8.43 -1.14 -20.94
CA GLN A 77 -9.61 -1.04 -20.08
C GLN A 77 -10.76 -1.93 -20.61
N ASN A 78 -11.00 -1.89 -21.93
CA ASN A 78 -11.98 -2.76 -22.58
C ASN A 78 -11.67 -4.25 -22.37
N LYS A 79 -10.39 -4.65 -22.44
CA LYS A 79 -9.99 -6.04 -22.18
C LYS A 79 -10.15 -6.43 -20.71
N VAL A 80 -9.87 -5.53 -19.77
CA VAL A 80 -10.13 -5.78 -18.34
C VAL A 80 -11.62 -6.02 -18.11
N TRP A 81 -12.49 -5.18 -18.66
CA TRP A 81 -13.94 -5.35 -18.52
C TRP A 81 -14.45 -6.64 -19.16
N TYR A 82 -13.96 -6.98 -20.35
CA TYR A 82 -14.29 -8.23 -21.02
C TYR A 82 -13.90 -9.44 -20.16
N PHE A 83 -12.66 -9.45 -19.65
CA PHE A 83 -12.17 -10.52 -18.80
C PHE A 83 -13.01 -10.62 -17.51
N LEU A 84 -13.28 -9.50 -16.85
CA LEU A 84 -14.06 -9.47 -15.64
C LEU A 84 -15.47 -10.01 -15.89
N LYS A 85 -16.15 -9.57 -16.95
CA LYS A 85 -17.48 -10.08 -17.33
C LYS A 85 -17.49 -11.60 -17.51
N GLN A 86 -16.44 -12.16 -18.11
CA GLN A 86 -16.35 -13.59 -18.39
C GLN A 86 -16.05 -14.44 -17.15
N PHE A 87 -15.20 -13.96 -16.23
CA PHE A 87 -14.64 -14.79 -15.16
C PHE A 87 -15.02 -14.36 -13.74
N LYS A 88 -15.84 -13.31 -13.57
CA LYS A 88 -16.18 -12.72 -12.26
C LYS A 88 -16.66 -13.75 -11.24
N GLU A 89 -17.67 -14.56 -11.57
CA GLU A 89 -18.26 -15.49 -10.59
C GLU A 89 -17.30 -16.61 -10.19
N LYS A 90 -16.50 -17.12 -11.12
CA LYS A 90 -15.44 -18.11 -10.82
C LYS A 90 -14.41 -17.51 -9.86
N LEU A 91 -13.92 -16.31 -10.17
CA LEU A 91 -12.91 -15.64 -9.33
C LEU A 91 -13.47 -15.25 -7.96
N LYS A 92 -14.73 -14.84 -7.90
CA LYS A 92 -15.43 -14.52 -6.66
C LYS A 92 -15.50 -15.75 -5.76
N LYS A 93 -15.88 -16.92 -6.30
CA LYS A 93 -15.88 -18.20 -5.58
C LYS A 93 -14.47 -18.54 -5.05
N ASN A 94 -13.45 -18.40 -5.89
CA ASN A 94 -12.05 -18.64 -5.47
C ASN A 94 -11.59 -17.68 -4.37
N ALA A 95 -12.11 -16.45 -4.36
CA ALA A 95 -11.78 -15.42 -3.38
C ALA A 95 -12.60 -15.52 -2.07
N GLU A 96 -13.59 -16.41 -1.96
CA GLU A 96 -14.46 -16.51 -0.77
C GLU A 96 -13.67 -16.87 0.49
N ILE A 97 -12.81 -17.89 0.43
CA ILE A 97 -12.00 -18.32 1.58
C ILE A 97 -11.06 -17.19 2.01
N LEU A 98 -10.40 -16.55 1.04
CA LEU A 98 -9.51 -15.42 1.28
C LEU A 98 -10.26 -14.26 1.95
N THR A 99 -11.46 -13.95 1.47
CA THR A 99 -12.33 -12.92 2.02
C THR A 99 -12.78 -13.26 3.44
N GLN A 100 -13.19 -14.51 3.69
CA GLN A 100 -13.60 -14.97 5.01
C GLN A 100 -12.48 -14.86 6.05
N ILE A 101 -11.26 -15.26 5.68
CA ILE A 101 -10.10 -15.15 6.56
C ILE A 101 -9.77 -13.68 6.83
N TRP A 102 -9.85 -12.82 5.81
CA TRP A 102 -9.68 -11.39 6.02
C TRP A 102 -10.73 -10.82 6.99
N LEU A 103 -11.99 -11.18 6.80
CA LEU A 103 -13.12 -10.72 7.62
C LEU A 103 -13.05 -11.21 9.07
N LYS A 104 -12.61 -12.45 9.32
CA LYS A 104 -12.40 -12.97 10.68
C LYS A 104 -11.43 -12.08 11.48
N ARG A 105 -10.42 -11.53 10.79
CA ARG A 105 -9.45 -10.61 11.43
C ARG A 105 -10.11 -9.31 11.88
N MET A 106 -11.20 -8.84 11.25
CA MET A 106 -11.94 -7.68 11.75
C MET A 106 -12.67 -7.97 13.07
N VAL A 107 -13.07 -9.22 13.31
CA VAL A 107 -13.96 -9.65 14.39
C VAL A 107 -13.21 -9.92 15.70
N GLU A 108 -11.94 -10.31 15.61
CA GLU A 108 -11.08 -10.57 16.78
C GLU A 108 -10.74 -9.30 17.59
N ASP A 109 -10.95 -8.10 17.02
CA ASP A 109 -10.87 -6.84 17.75
C ASP A 109 -12.17 -6.66 18.57
N LYS A 110 -12.07 -7.06 19.84
CA LYS A 110 -13.18 -7.29 20.78
C LYS A 110 -14.03 -6.03 21.04
N LYS A 111 -15.09 -5.85 20.24
CA LYS A 111 -16.46 -5.41 20.63
C LYS A 111 -17.24 -5.08 19.34
N TRP A 112 -18.14 -5.95 18.91
CA TRP A 112 -19.04 -5.65 17.78
C TRP A 112 -19.99 -4.50 18.15
N ASN A 113 -19.64 -3.29 17.77
CA ASN A 113 -20.59 -2.18 17.73
C ASN A 113 -21.30 -2.18 16.35
N PHE A 114 -22.41 -1.45 16.24
CA PHE A 114 -23.19 -1.31 15.00
C PHE A 114 -22.32 -0.86 13.80
N TYR A 115 -21.33 0.00 14.07
CA TYR A 115 -20.38 0.48 13.07
C TYR A 115 -19.54 -0.66 12.46
N LEU A 116 -18.99 -1.56 13.29
CA LEU A 116 -18.22 -2.71 12.81
C LEU A 116 -19.07 -3.70 12.01
N LYS A 117 -20.37 -3.85 12.32
CA LYS A 117 -21.27 -4.71 11.53
C LYS A 117 -21.50 -4.17 10.12
N ASN A 118 -21.76 -2.87 9.99
CA ASN A 118 -21.90 -2.24 8.67
C ASN A 118 -20.58 -2.30 7.91
N ARG A 119 -19.45 -2.05 8.58
CA ARG A 119 -18.13 -2.14 7.94
C ARG A 119 -17.83 -3.56 7.47
N TYR A 120 -18.15 -4.58 8.26
CA TYR A 120 -17.97 -5.99 7.87
C TYR A 120 -18.67 -6.31 6.54
N LEU A 121 -19.93 -5.89 6.37
CA LEU A 121 -20.67 -6.11 5.13
C LEU A 121 -20.10 -5.33 3.95
N GLN A 122 -19.72 -4.07 4.18
CA GLN A 122 -19.03 -3.24 3.18
C GLN A 122 -17.73 -3.90 2.71
N GLU A 123 -16.92 -4.40 3.64
CA GLU A 123 -15.66 -5.04 3.32
C GLU A 123 -15.83 -6.39 2.61
N LYS A 124 -16.83 -7.18 3.02
CA LYS A 124 -17.20 -8.39 2.30
C LYS A 124 -17.54 -8.08 0.85
N TYR A 125 -18.37 -7.06 0.61
CA TYR A 125 -18.73 -6.63 -0.73
C TYR A 125 -17.51 -6.09 -1.49
N ARG A 126 -16.69 -5.25 -0.86
CA ARG A 126 -15.47 -4.68 -1.43
C ARG A 126 -14.54 -5.78 -1.91
N LEU A 127 -14.16 -6.72 -1.05
CA LEU A 127 -13.20 -7.79 -1.36
C LEU A 127 -13.70 -8.74 -2.44
N LEU A 128 -14.99 -9.12 -2.42
CA LEU A 128 -15.58 -9.98 -3.44
C LEU A 128 -15.66 -9.32 -4.83
N ASN A 129 -15.60 -7.99 -4.91
CA ASN A 129 -15.47 -7.28 -6.19
C ASN A 129 -14.00 -6.94 -6.52
N TYR A 130 -13.20 -6.63 -5.51
CA TYR A 130 -11.80 -6.25 -5.65
C TYR A 130 -10.94 -7.39 -6.18
N PHE A 131 -11.01 -8.59 -5.58
CA PHE A 131 -10.14 -9.70 -6.00
C PHE A 131 -10.36 -10.12 -7.45
N PRO A 132 -11.60 -10.27 -7.95
CA PRO A 132 -11.83 -10.50 -9.38
C PRO A 132 -11.28 -9.37 -10.28
N LEU A 133 -11.48 -8.11 -9.89
CA LEU A 133 -10.97 -6.95 -10.65
C LEU A 133 -9.44 -6.94 -10.67
N LEU A 134 -8.79 -7.20 -9.53
CA LEU A 134 -7.33 -7.27 -9.42
C LEU A 134 -6.76 -8.33 -10.35
N ILE A 135 -7.35 -9.54 -10.39
CA ILE A 135 -6.92 -10.59 -11.32
C ILE A 135 -7.15 -10.18 -12.78
N ALA A 136 -8.29 -9.56 -13.09
CA ALA A 136 -8.58 -9.08 -14.45
C ALA A 136 -7.54 -8.05 -14.92
N ILE A 137 -7.18 -7.10 -14.06
CA ILE A 137 -6.12 -6.11 -14.28
C ILE A 137 -4.79 -6.84 -14.51
N LEU A 138 -4.32 -7.66 -13.56
CA LEU A 138 -3.01 -8.32 -13.64
C LEU A 138 -2.87 -9.24 -14.87
N LYS A 139 -3.91 -10.03 -15.22
CA LYS A 139 -3.89 -10.87 -16.43
C LYS A 139 -3.89 -10.03 -17.71
N THR A 140 -4.62 -8.93 -17.73
CA THR A 140 -4.65 -8.03 -18.89
C THR A 140 -3.28 -7.38 -19.07
N ASN A 141 -2.66 -6.90 -17.99
CA ASN A 141 -1.33 -6.29 -18.01
C ASN A 141 -0.30 -7.18 -18.71
N LYS A 142 -0.28 -8.48 -18.38
CA LYS A 142 0.58 -9.48 -19.03
C LYS A 142 0.52 -9.42 -20.56
N ILE A 143 -0.66 -9.19 -21.13
CA ILE A 143 -0.87 -9.17 -22.58
C ILE A 143 -0.21 -7.93 -23.21
N PHE A 144 -0.25 -6.79 -22.53
CA PHE A 144 0.22 -5.51 -23.06
C PHE A 144 1.69 -5.22 -22.76
N LEU A 145 2.25 -5.76 -21.67
CA LEU A 145 3.66 -5.60 -21.31
C LEU A 145 4.64 -6.29 -22.27
N LYS A 146 4.16 -7.16 -23.17
CA LYS A 146 4.97 -7.78 -24.22
C LYS A 146 5.29 -6.88 -25.41
N LYS A 147 4.75 -5.64 -25.47
CA LYS A 147 4.79 -4.77 -26.66
C LYS A 147 5.58 -3.46 -26.54
N GLY A 148 6.34 -3.22 -25.47
CA GLY A 148 7.22 -2.03 -25.38
C GLY A 148 7.52 -1.59 -23.94
N ASN A 149 8.34 -0.54 -23.81
CA ASN A 149 8.90 0.05 -22.58
C ASN A 149 7.87 0.62 -21.56
N LEU A 150 6.63 0.13 -21.55
CA LEU A 150 5.61 0.58 -20.60
C LEU A 150 5.66 -0.33 -19.38
N GLY A 151 5.94 0.24 -18.21
CA GLY A 151 5.71 -0.41 -16.92
C GLY A 151 4.26 -0.21 -16.49
N LEU A 152 3.68 -1.21 -15.82
CA LEU A 152 2.34 -1.10 -15.24
C LEU A 152 2.30 -1.61 -13.82
N VAL A 153 2.03 -0.68 -12.91
CA VAL A 153 2.03 -0.87 -11.47
C VAL A 153 0.61 -0.84 -10.94
N VAL A 154 0.27 -1.87 -10.17
CA VAL A 154 -1.05 -2.07 -9.58
C VAL A 154 -0.93 -1.89 -8.05
N PRO A 155 -1.37 -0.76 -7.48
CA PRO A 155 -1.22 -0.48 -6.05
C PRO A 155 -2.37 -1.04 -5.21
N PHE A 156 -2.02 -1.61 -4.05
CA PHE A 156 -3.01 -2.06 -3.07
C PHE A 156 -2.57 -1.70 -1.65
N ILE A 157 -3.40 -0.92 -0.95
CA ILE A 157 -3.22 -0.65 0.47
C ILE A 157 -4.19 -1.53 1.27
N ASP A 158 -3.67 -2.34 2.18
CA ASP A 158 -4.48 -3.13 3.10
C ASP A 158 -3.66 -3.48 4.36
N LYS A 159 -4.30 -4.13 5.33
CA LYS A 159 -3.67 -4.73 6.51
C LYS A 159 -3.24 -6.15 6.11
N PHE A 160 -2.11 -6.28 5.41
CA PHE A 160 -1.61 -7.59 4.95
C PHE A 160 -1.04 -8.43 6.09
N ILE A 161 -0.23 -7.81 6.95
CA ILE A 161 0.41 -8.46 8.10
C ILE A 161 0.19 -7.56 9.31
N ARG A 162 -0.45 -8.09 10.36
CA ARG A 162 -0.70 -7.39 11.61
C ARG A 162 0.50 -7.49 12.53
N SER A 163 1.10 -6.34 12.84
CA SER A 163 2.21 -6.23 13.78
C SER A 163 1.87 -6.77 15.19
N SER A 164 0.60 -6.63 15.62
CA SER A 164 0.11 -7.07 16.93
C SER A 164 -0.15 -8.57 17.05
N LEU A 165 -0.32 -9.28 15.93
CA LEU A 165 -0.57 -10.73 15.93
C LEU A 165 0.66 -11.55 15.53
N GLY A 166 1.75 -10.88 15.12
CA GLY A 166 3.02 -11.55 14.85
C GLY A 166 2.89 -12.63 13.76
N ALA A 167 3.38 -13.83 14.08
CA ALA A 167 3.28 -14.98 13.19
C ALA A 167 1.84 -15.51 13.00
N LYS A 168 0.91 -15.14 13.88
CA LYS A 168 -0.47 -15.65 13.87
C LYS A 168 -1.30 -15.11 12.70
N ASP A 169 -0.84 -14.05 12.03
CA ASP A 169 -1.58 -13.36 10.96
C ASP A 169 -0.99 -13.55 9.55
N ILE A 170 -0.12 -14.54 9.39
CA ILE A 170 0.57 -14.82 8.13
C ILE A 170 -0.32 -15.60 7.14
N GLU A 171 -1.34 -16.31 7.65
CA GLU A 171 -2.20 -17.17 6.84
C GLU A 171 -2.93 -16.40 5.74
N TYR A 172 -3.48 -15.22 6.07
CA TYR A 172 -4.11 -14.36 5.07
C TYR A 172 -3.14 -14.02 3.94
N PHE A 173 -1.93 -13.59 4.28
CA PHE A 173 -0.93 -13.19 3.29
C PHE A 173 -0.50 -14.38 2.41
N LYS A 174 -0.33 -15.58 2.99
CA LYS A 174 -0.03 -16.80 2.22
C LYS A 174 -1.14 -17.12 1.22
N LEU A 175 -2.40 -17.08 1.66
CA LEU A 175 -3.54 -17.37 0.80
C LEU A 175 -3.75 -16.29 -0.26
N PHE A 176 -3.49 -15.03 0.08
CA PHE A 176 -3.48 -13.93 -0.87
C PHE A 176 -2.47 -14.19 -1.99
N LEU A 177 -1.22 -14.49 -1.65
CA LEU A 177 -0.20 -14.78 -2.64
C LEU A 177 -0.53 -16.02 -3.47
N LYS A 178 -1.03 -17.10 -2.84
CA LYS A 178 -1.48 -18.30 -3.55
C LYS A 178 -2.60 -17.98 -4.54
N PHE A 179 -3.57 -17.16 -4.15
CA PHE A 179 -4.65 -16.71 -5.02
C PHE A 179 -4.10 -15.95 -6.23
N ILE A 180 -3.24 -14.93 -6.01
CA ILE A 180 -2.62 -14.16 -7.08
C ILE A 180 -1.83 -15.07 -8.03
N PHE A 181 -0.92 -15.89 -7.51
CA PHE A 181 -0.03 -16.71 -8.35
C PHE A 181 -0.70 -17.91 -9.00
N SER A 182 -1.82 -18.40 -8.45
CA SER A 182 -2.64 -19.41 -9.14
C SER A 182 -3.28 -18.87 -10.41
N GLU A 183 -3.57 -17.57 -10.44
CA GLU A 183 -4.22 -16.92 -11.58
C GLU A 183 -3.23 -16.21 -12.51
N VAL A 184 -2.18 -15.59 -11.96
CA VAL A 184 -1.17 -14.79 -12.68
C VAL A 184 0.25 -15.10 -12.15
N PRO A 185 0.82 -16.27 -12.47
CA PRO A 185 2.09 -16.75 -11.91
C PRO A 185 3.28 -15.82 -12.13
N GLU A 186 3.29 -15.04 -13.21
CA GLU A 186 4.36 -14.10 -13.54
C GLU A 186 4.35 -12.78 -12.76
N THR A 187 3.32 -12.53 -11.95
CA THR A 187 3.23 -11.28 -11.17
C THR A 187 4.45 -11.13 -10.26
N ILE A 188 5.01 -9.93 -10.21
CA ILE A 188 6.02 -9.57 -9.22
C ILE A 188 5.31 -8.78 -8.12
N VAL A 189 5.55 -9.16 -6.86
CA VAL A 189 4.99 -8.46 -5.72
C VAL A 189 6.09 -7.68 -5.02
N LEU A 190 5.89 -6.36 -4.91
CA LEU A 190 6.74 -5.48 -4.12
C LEU A 190 5.98 -5.08 -2.86
N PHE A 191 6.38 -5.62 -1.72
CA PHE A 191 5.81 -5.28 -0.43
C PHE A 191 6.63 -4.17 0.20
N PHE A 192 6.06 -2.96 0.24
CA PHE A 192 6.71 -1.82 0.86
C PHE A 192 6.39 -1.77 2.35
N ASP A 193 7.44 -1.63 3.13
CA ASP A 193 7.34 -1.26 4.53
C ASP A 193 8.17 -0.03 4.80
N GLU A 194 7.47 0.98 5.30
CA GLU A 194 8.02 2.30 5.54
C GLU A 194 8.40 2.44 7.02
N THR A 195 7.71 1.81 7.98
CA THR A 195 7.97 1.99 9.42
C THR A 195 8.87 0.89 10.02
N THR A 196 10.10 0.78 9.53
CA THR A 196 11.06 -0.22 9.99
C THR A 196 11.61 0.09 11.38
N HIS A 197 11.38 -0.82 12.34
CA HIS A 197 12.08 -0.79 13.63
C HIS A 197 13.41 -1.57 13.55
N PRO A 198 14.54 -1.02 14.02
CA PRO A 198 15.84 -1.70 13.97
C PRO A 198 15.94 -2.96 14.84
N ASN A 199 15.21 -3.02 15.96
CA ASN A 199 15.41 -4.05 17.00
C ASN A 199 14.47 -5.27 16.93
N GLY A 200 13.78 -5.47 15.80
CA GLY A 200 12.96 -6.67 15.58
C GLY A 200 11.54 -6.33 15.14
N PRO A 201 11.37 -5.81 13.92
CA PRO A 201 10.05 -5.41 13.43
C PRO A 201 9.24 -6.69 13.22
N THR A 202 7.99 -6.73 13.66
CA THR A 202 7.10 -7.88 13.46
C THR A 202 7.14 -8.40 12.02
N LEU A 203 7.37 -7.53 11.04
CA LEU A 203 7.52 -7.89 9.65
C LEU A 203 8.74 -8.80 9.38
N LYS A 204 9.89 -8.60 10.04
CA LYS A 204 11.07 -9.49 9.91
C LYS A 204 10.79 -10.89 10.43
N LEU A 205 10.06 -11.00 11.54
CA LEU A 205 9.59 -12.29 12.07
C LEU A 205 8.58 -12.94 11.11
N ALA A 206 7.68 -12.14 10.54
CA ALA A 206 6.72 -12.63 9.55
C ALA A 206 7.40 -13.14 8.28
N ILE A 207 8.37 -12.40 7.73
CA ILE A 207 9.20 -12.81 6.59
C ILE A 207 9.96 -14.10 6.90
N THR A 208 10.56 -14.20 8.10
CA THR A 208 11.30 -15.40 8.51
C THR A 208 10.39 -16.63 8.56
N THR A 209 9.18 -16.47 9.09
CA THR A 209 8.18 -17.54 9.13
C THR A 209 7.70 -17.90 7.73
N LEU A 210 7.40 -16.90 6.90
CA LEU A 210 7.00 -17.08 5.50
C LEU A 210 8.04 -17.86 4.69
N LYS A 211 9.33 -17.56 4.87
CA LYS A 211 10.43 -18.22 4.15
C LYS A 211 10.60 -19.70 4.47
N LYS A 212 10.08 -20.18 5.61
CA LYS A 212 10.07 -21.62 5.92
C LYS A 212 9.18 -22.39 4.94
N ASP A 213 8.11 -21.77 4.49
CA ASP A 213 7.09 -22.41 3.65
C ASP A 213 7.14 -21.93 2.19
N ILE A 214 7.71 -20.75 1.94
CA ILE A 214 7.69 -20.07 0.64
C ILE A 214 9.10 -19.61 0.26
N GLN A 215 9.77 -20.40 -0.57
CA GLN A 215 11.16 -20.18 -0.94
C GLN A 215 11.38 -19.00 -1.92
N TRP A 216 10.34 -18.57 -2.64
CA TRP A 216 10.39 -17.47 -3.60
C TRP A 216 10.15 -16.07 -2.98
N ILE A 217 10.28 -15.95 -1.64
CA ILE A 217 10.25 -14.67 -0.91
C ILE A 217 11.67 -14.18 -0.60
N LYS A 218 11.95 -12.91 -0.91
CA LYS A 218 13.19 -12.21 -0.58
C LYS A 218 12.91 -10.95 0.24
N GLY A 219 13.77 -10.67 1.22
CA GLY A 219 13.83 -9.37 1.89
C GLY A 219 15.05 -8.61 1.34
N LEU A 220 14.92 -7.30 1.15
CA LEU A 220 15.97 -6.39 0.69
C LEU A 220 16.12 -5.21 1.67
N GLY A 221 17.25 -4.49 1.60
CA GLY A 221 17.57 -3.44 2.57
C GLY A 221 17.65 -3.99 3.99
N VAL A 222 16.95 -3.36 4.93
CA VAL A 222 16.92 -3.77 6.35
C VAL A 222 16.30 -5.15 6.59
N TYR A 223 15.53 -5.68 5.62
CA TYR A 223 14.95 -7.02 5.65
C TYR A 223 15.86 -8.11 5.09
N GLY A 224 16.94 -7.71 4.42
CA GLY A 224 17.95 -8.59 3.88
C GLY A 224 19.26 -8.55 4.67
N LYS A 225 20.37 -8.59 3.95
CA LYS A 225 21.73 -8.41 4.46
C LYS A 225 22.21 -6.95 4.35
N GLY A 226 21.29 -6.00 4.16
CA GLY A 226 21.61 -4.60 3.87
C GLY A 226 21.88 -4.34 2.39
N GLU A 227 21.34 -5.18 1.48
CA GLU A 227 21.50 -4.97 0.03
C GLU A 227 20.87 -3.65 -0.42
N THR A 228 21.52 -2.97 -1.37
CA THR A 228 20.94 -1.80 -2.06
C THR A 228 19.64 -2.19 -2.75
N VAL A 229 18.59 -1.38 -2.54
CA VAL A 229 17.30 -1.58 -3.20
C VAL A 229 17.29 -0.77 -4.49
N ASN A 230 17.40 -1.45 -5.63
CA ASN A 230 17.20 -0.87 -6.96
C ASN A 230 16.57 -1.89 -7.93
N SER A 231 16.06 -1.39 -9.04
CA SER A 231 15.32 -2.17 -10.05
C SER A 231 16.18 -3.26 -10.68
N GLU A 232 17.43 -2.96 -11.03
CA GLU A 232 18.37 -3.95 -11.59
C GLU A 232 18.61 -5.15 -10.66
N THR A 233 18.78 -4.89 -9.37
CA THR A 233 18.99 -5.93 -8.35
C THR A 233 17.76 -6.81 -8.23
N ILE A 234 16.56 -6.21 -8.20
CA ILE A 234 15.31 -6.96 -8.17
C ILE A 234 15.18 -7.81 -9.43
N VAL A 235 15.42 -7.24 -10.62
CA VAL A 235 15.29 -7.93 -11.90
C VAL A 235 16.22 -9.15 -12.00
N LYS A 236 17.47 -9.01 -11.56
CA LYS A 236 18.44 -10.12 -11.48
C LYS A 236 17.97 -11.25 -10.55
N LEU A 237 17.16 -10.94 -9.55
CA LEU A 237 16.65 -11.89 -8.55
C LEU A 237 15.32 -12.55 -8.95
N ILE A 238 14.59 -12.02 -9.94
CA ILE A 238 13.30 -12.56 -10.42
C ILE A 238 13.33 -14.05 -10.79
N PRO A 239 14.41 -14.62 -11.36
CA PRO A 239 14.44 -16.05 -11.67
C PRO A 239 14.26 -16.95 -10.44
N LYS A 240 14.59 -16.45 -9.25
CA LYS A 240 14.52 -17.19 -7.97
C LYS A 240 13.42 -16.70 -7.04
N TYR A 241 13.05 -15.43 -7.14
CA TYR A 241 12.15 -14.77 -6.19
C TYR A 241 11.02 -14.03 -6.92
N GLN A 242 9.82 -14.07 -6.37
CA GLN A 242 8.64 -13.40 -6.93
C GLN A 242 8.07 -12.33 -6.00
N VAL A 243 8.38 -12.42 -4.71
CA VAL A 243 7.90 -11.48 -3.69
C VAL A 243 9.09 -10.86 -2.97
N PHE A 244 9.12 -9.54 -2.98
CA PHE A 244 10.18 -8.73 -2.40
C PHE A 244 9.64 -7.86 -1.28
N PHE A 245 10.11 -8.08 -0.06
CA PHE A 245 9.90 -7.18 1.06
C PHE A 245 10.98 -6.11 1.05
N ILE A 246 10.56 -4.85 0.95
CA ILE A 246 11.41 -3.72 0.65
C ILE A 246 11.22 -2.65 1.71
N SER A 247 12.35 -2.15 2.22
CA SER A 247 12.43 -0.83 2.84
C SER A 247 13.33 0.02 1.96
N LEU A 248 12.80 1.16 1.51
CA LEU A 248 13.51 2.07 0.61
C LEU A 248 14.57 2.90 1.33
N LEU A 249 14.47 3.02 2.65
CA LEU A 249 15.41 3.76 3.47
C LEU A 249 16.24 2.75 4.28
N SER A 250 17.54 2.77 4.04
CA SER A 250 18.51 1.81 4.59
C SER A 250 19.09 2.23 5.95
N ASP A 251 18.82 3.45 6.39
CA ASP A 251 19.36 3.98 7.64
C ASP A 251 18.74 3.22 8.82
N LYS A 252 19.63 2.57 9.59
CA LYS A 252 19.27 1.67 10.69
C LYS A 252 18.98 2.41 11.99
N ASP A 253 19.34 3.69 12.08
CA ASP A 253 19.16 4.46 13.29
C ASP A 253 17.74 5.03 13.28
N ARG A 254 16.87 4.47 14.14
CA ARG A 254 15.55 5.05 14.44
C ARG A 254 15.81 6.31 15.25
N PRO A 255 15.74 7.51 14.67
CA PRO A 255 16.36 8.61 15.34
C PRO A 255 15.35 9.23 16.32
N TYR A 256 14.03 9.23 16.05
CA TYR A 256 13.04 9.90 16.90
C TYR A 256 11.60 9.35 16.76
N SER A 257 10.87 9.27 17.87
CA SER A 257 9.41 9.09 17.96
C SER A 257 8.65 10.37 17.61
N TRP A 258 7.33 10.30 17.35
CA TRP A 258 6.52 11.51 17.09
C TRP A 258 6.66 12.58 18.19
N TRP A 259 6.72 12.16 19.46
CA TRP A 259 6.89 13.07 20.58
C TRP A 259 8.23 13.80 20.52
N GLU A 260 9.32 13.09 20.24
CA GLU A 260 10.66 13.67 20.10
C GLU A 260 10.74 14.60 18.88
N ILE A 261 10.07 14.24 17.78
CA ILE A 261 10.02 15.03 16.55
C ILE A 261 9.32 16.36 16.77
N ARG A 262 8.20 16.35 17.51
CA ARG A 262 7.46 17.56 17.87
C ARG A 262 8.24 18.49 18.80
N LEU A 263 9.10 17.94 19.66
CA LEU A 263 9.83 18.76 20.63
C LEU A 263 11.17 19.26 20.12
N TYR A 264 11.92 18.43 19.40
CA TYR A 264 13.32 18.70 19.08
C TYR A 264 13.56 19.10 17.63
N TYR A 265 12.59 18.92 16.74
CA TYR A 265 12.70 19.25 15.32
C TYR A 265 14.02 18.77 14.69
N PRO A 266 14.32 17.47 14.80
CA PRO A 266 15.61 16.94 14.39
C PRO A 266 15.87 17.15 12.90
N LYS A 267 17.15 17.37 12.55
CA LYS A 267 17.58 17.57 11.16
C LYS A 267 17.51 16.30 10.30
N GLY A 268 17.41 15.13 10.91
CA GLY A 268 17.33 13.83 10.22
C GLY A 268 15.88 13.44 9.89
N TYR A 269 15.72 12.60 8.86
CA TYR A 269 14.42 12.06 8.46
C TYR A 269 14.40 10.54 8.61
N HIS A 270 13.37 10.02 9.26
CA HIS A 270 13.12 8.58 9.30
C HIS A 270 11.61 8.29 9.32
N PRO A 271 11.10 7.44 8.43
CA PRO A 271 9.67 7.10 8.28
C PRO A 271 8.90 6.77 9.56
N ALA A 272 9.60 6.17 10.54
CA ALA A 272 9.08 5.82 11.87
C ALA A 272 8.52 7.01 12.66
N TRP A 273 8.70 8.25 12.19
CA TRP A 273 7.98 9.40 12.74
C TRP A 273 6.46 9.24 12.73
N ARG A 274 5.94 8.42 11.81
CA ARG A 274 4.52 8.08 11.65
C ARG A 274 4.04 7.01 12.62
N ASP A 275 4.95 6.36 13.35
CA ASP A 275 4.60 5.29 14.27
C ASP A 275 3.61 5.79 15.33
N GLY A 276 2.46 5.12 15.43
CA GLY A 276 1.42 5.50 16.38
C GLY A 276 0.56 6.69 15.97
N LEU A 277 0.82 7.32 14.82
CA LEU A 277 -0.01 8.41 14.25
C LEU A 277 -1.11 7.87 13.35
N PHE A 278 -1.97 7.02 13.92
CA PHE A 278 -3.12 6.43 13.22
C PHE A 278 -4.07 7.47 12.61
N GLN A 279 -4.09 8.68 13.16
CA GLN A 279 -4.84 9.83 12.68
C GLN A 279 -4.46 10.29 11.27
N LEU A 280 -3.25 9.96 10.78
CA LEU A 280 -2.82 10.23 9.39
C LEU A 280 -3.66 9.48 8.35
N PHE A 281 -4.49 8.54 8.80
CA PHE A 281 -5.46 7.84 7.94
C PHE A 281 -6.89 8.32 8.16
N SER A 282 -7.13 9.32 9.01
CA SER A 282 -8.48 9.80 9.31
C SER A 282 -9.20 10.30 8.07
N GLY A 283 -10.40 9.78 7.81
CA GLY A 283 -11.19 10.11 6.61
C GLY A 283 -10.76 9.39 5.33
N THR A 284 -9.75 8.51 5.38
CA THR A 284 -9.36 7.64 4.26
C THR A 284 -10.06 6.28 4.36
N GLN A 285 -10.03 5.51 3.27
CA GLN A 285 -10.59 4.15 3.26
C GLN A 285 -9.87 3.16 4.16
N VAL A 286 -8.62 3.44 4.54
CA VAL A 286 -7.88 2.59 5.48
C VAL A 286 -8.02 3.02 6.93
N SER A 287 -8.74 4.10 7.22
CA SER A 287 -8.97 4.61 8.59
C SER A 287 -9.40 3.50 9.56
N PHE A 288 -10.38 2.69 9.16
CA PHE A 288 -10.91 1.60 9.98
C PHE A 288 -9.88 0.49 10.28
N LEU A 289 -8.82 0.35 9.46
CA LEU A 289 -7.74 -0.62 9.68
C LEU A 289 -6.83 -0.22 10.84
N THR A 290 -6.83 1.06 11.20
CA THR A 290 -6.01 1.61 12.28
C THR A 290 -6.57 1.35 13.68
N GLN A 291 -7.78 0.80 13.79
CA GLN A 291 -8.49 0.55 15.06
C GLN A 291 -8.76 1.81 15.90
N SER A 292 -8.53 3.00 15.34
CA SER A 292 -8.88 4.27 15.97
C SER A 292 -10.23 4.76 15.46
N GLU A 293 -11.16 5.03 16.39
CA GLU A 293 -12.42 5.72 16.08
C GLU A 293 -12.25 7.24 16.04
N LYS A 294 -11.07 7.77 16.41
CA LYS A 294 -10.82 9.21 16.44
C LYS A 294 -10.76 9.78 15.04
N ARG A 295 -11.71 10.67 14.75
CA ARG A 295 -11.69 11.54 13.58
C ARG A 295 -10.86 12.77 13.92
N GLU A 296 -9.68 12.85 13.33
CA GLU A 296 -8.77 13.96 13.58
C GLU A 296 -9.05 15.05 12.57
N GLU A 297 -9.51 16.21 13.04
CA GLU A 297 -9.79 17.37 12.22
C GLU A 297 -8.68 18.42 12.36
N ILE A 298 -8.36 19.07 11.25
CA ILE A 298 -7.39 20.16 11.16
C ILE A 298 -8.01 21.33 10.40
N ILE A 299 -7.43 22.52 10.54
CA ILE A 299 -7.85 23.72 9.81
C ILE A 299 -6.84 24.02 8.72
N THR A 300 -7.33 24.14 7.48
CA THR A 300 -6.54 24.52 6.32
C THR A 300 -6.96 25.89 5.79
N ASP A 301 -6.19 26.42 4.83
CA ASP A 301 -6.58 27.59 4.02
C ASP A 301 -7.87 27.41 3.21
N LYS A 302 -8.43 26.20 3.17
CA LYS A 302 -9.72 25.87 2.54
C LYS A 302 -10.81 25.50 3.56
N GLY A 303 -10.56 25.68 4.85
CA GLY A 303 -11.48 25.35 5.94
C GLY A 303 -11.13 24.04 6.66
N PRO A 304 -12.03 23.55 7.53
CA PRO A 304 -11.86 22.30 8.28
C PRO A 304 -11.75 21.09 7.36
N MET A 305 -10.85 20.16 7.68
CA MET A 305 -10.64 18.92 6.92
C MET A 305 -10.15 17.80 7.85
N LEU A 306 -10.47 16.55 7.52
CA LEU A 306 -9.88 15.39 8.21
C LEU A 306 -8.38 15.27 7.87
N LEU A 307 -7.56 15.02 8.89
CA LEU A 307 -6.10 14.98 8.77
C LEU A 307 -5.62 14.01 7.69
N GLY A 308 -6.20 12.81 7.61
CA GLY A 308 -5.76 11.82 6.62
C GLY A 308 -6.14 12.18 5.19
N VAL A 309 -7.26 12.87 4.99
CA VAL A 309 -7.65 13.42 3.68
C VAL A 309 -6.65 14.49 3.25
N TYR A 310 -6.32 15.43 4.15
CA TYR A 310 -5.27 16.44 3.90
C TYR A 310 -3.94 15.78 3.58
N PHE A 311 -3.50 14.84 4.43
CA PHE A 311 -2.21 14.19 4.32
C PHE A 311 -2.07 13.46 2.98
N ARG A 312 -3.08 12.66 2.58
CA ARG A 312 -3.13 12.02 1.27
C ARG A 312 -3.05 13.03 0.13
N PHE A 313 -3.85 14.10 0.15
CA PHE A 313 -3.84 15.10 -0.91
C PHE A 313 -2.50 15.82 -1.01
N ARG A 314 -1.89 16.20 0.13
CA ARG A 314 -0.58 16.85 0.15
C ARG A 314 0.51 15.92 -0.35
N LEU A 315 0.49 14.65 0.06
CA LEU A 315 1.42 13.65 -0.44
C LEU A 315 1.31 13.49 -1.96
N LYS A 316 0.11 13.29 -2.50
CA LYS A 316 -0.12 13.22 -3.96
C LYS A 316 0.39 14.46 -4.68
N GLN A 317 0.12 15.65 -4.14
CA GLN A 317 0.59 16.91 -4.71
C GLN A 317 2.13 16.99 -4.74
N LEU A 318 2.78 16.71 -3.61
CA LEU A 318 4.23 16.81 -3.46
C LEU A 318 4.98 15.68 -4.18
N SER A 319 4.34 14.52 -4.41
CA SER A 319 4.89 13.41 -5.20
C SER A 319 4.59 13.53 -6.70
N TYR A 320 3.98 14.63 -7.13
CA TYR A 320 3.52 14.87 -8.51
C TYR A 320 2.62 13.74 -9.03
N THR A 321 1.80 13.16 -8.16
CA THR A 321 0.84 12.12 -8.52
C THR A 321 -0.49 12.78 -8.89
N PRO A 322 -0.96 12.67 -10.15
CA PRO A 322 -2.20 13.30 -10.57
C PRO A 322 -3.40 12.81 -9.74
N ILE A 323 -4.32 13.74 -9.46
CA ILE A 323 -5.65 13.38 -8.99
C ILE A 323 -6.47 13.00 -10.22
N SER A 324 -6.85 11.74 -10.32
CA SER A 324 -7.63 11.26 -11.45
C SER A 324 -9.11 11.59 -11.30
N SER A 325 -9.74 11.90 -12.42
CA SER A 325 -11.20 11.88 -12.58
C SER A 325 -11.67 10.71 -13.44
N ASP A 326 -10.77 9.79 -13.82
CA ASP A 326 -11.12 8.62 -14.63
C ASP A 326 -12.07 7.70 -13.85
N PRO A 327 -13.26 7.36 -14.38
CA PRO A 327 -14.25 6.58 -13.64
C PRO A 327 -13.76 5.18 -13.22
N PHE A 328 -12.96 4.52 -14.06
CA PHE A 328 -12.45 3.19 -13.78
C PHE A 328 -11.40 3.22 -12.67
N TRP A 329 -10.52 4.21 -12.67
CA TRP A 329 -9.57 4.46 -11.60
C TRP A 329 -10.28 4.84 -10.30
N CYS A 330 -11.27 5.74 -10.31
CA CYS A 330 -12.04 6.07 -9.12
C CYS A 330 -12.72 4.84 -8.49
N PHE A 331 -13.25 3.95 -9.33
CA PHE A 331 -13.78 2.66 -8.89
C PHE A 331 -12.69 1.74 -8.31
N TYR A 332 -11.54 1.65 -8.99
CA TYR A 332 -10.39 0.87 -8.51
C TYR A 332 -9.84 1.39 -7.18
N GLU A 333 -9.61 2.71 -7.06
CA GLU A 333 -9.11 3.35 -5.84
C GLU A 333 -10.01 3.02 -4.66
N THR A 334 -11.32 3.01 -4.88
CA THR A 334 -12.31 2.67 -3.85
C THR A 334 -12.24 1.21 -3.38
N LEU A 335 -11.87 0.30 -4.28
CA LEU A 335 -11.76 -1.12 -3.95
C LEU A 335 -10.38 -1.47 -3.38
N ALA A 336 -9.34 -0.75 -3.78
CA ALA A 336 -7.94 -0.94 -3.40
C ALA A 336 -7.51 -0.13 -2.15
N ASN A 337 -8.46 0.54 -1.49
CA ASN A 337 -8.23 1.45 -0.36
C ASN A 337 -7.24 2.59 -0.63
N LEU A 338 -7.32 3.20 -1.82
CA LEU A 338 -6.44 4.29 -2.24
C LEU A 338 -7.06 5.68 -2.08
N THR A 339 -8.31 5.77 -1.58
CA THR A 339 -9.03 7.04 -1.39
C THR A 339 -8.89 7.63 -0.01
#